data_AF-A0A8H6EJA1-F1
#
_entry.id   AF-A0A8H6EJA1-F1
#
_cell.length_a   1.000
_cell.length_b   1.000
_cell.length_c   1.000
_cell.angle_alpha   90.00
_cell.angle_beta   90.00
_cell.angle_gamma   90.00
#
_symmetry.space_group_name_H-M   'P 1'
#
loop_
_entity.id
_entity.type
_entity.pdbx_description
1 polymer ?
#
loop_
_entity_poly.entity_id
_entity_poly.type
_entity_poly.pdbx_seq_one_letter_code
_entity_poly.pdbx_strand_id
1 'polypeptide(L)'
;MVLYASFVYGILYLCLAAIPVQFALARGYGPVTSELPFLALLLGTIFGGTANILNNKFYTRKFEANDNQPVPEARLPPMMIGSIFFAAGLFIFGWTSAPSIHWVAPCIGLIFMGFGFFTIFQSALNYLIDTFSSCAASAVAAQTFVRAIFAALFPLLVTPMFQGLGIEWGSSVLGFVATALIPIPFLFYVYGKRIRMKGKFTTK
;
A
#
# COMPACT_ATOMS: atom_id res chain seq x y z
N MET A 1 8.69 5.38 8.21
CA MET A 1 8.07 4.09 7.78
C MET A 1 6.67 3.89 8.33
N VAL A 2 6.45 3.93 9.65
CA VAL A 2 5.10 3.74 10.24
C VAL A 2 4.04 4.67 9.62
N LEU A 3 4.30 5.98 9.59
CA LEU A 3 3.37 6.96 8.99
C LEU A 3 3.05 6.66 7.51
N TYR A 4 4.05 6.28 6.72
CA TYR A 4 3.86 5.95 5.30
C TYR A 4 2.97 4.70 5.13
N ALA A 5 3.27 3.63 5.88
CA ALA A 5 2.48 2.39 5.81
C ALA A 5 1.04 2.61 6.30
N SER A 6 0.84 3.40 7.36
CA SER A 6 -0.49 3.77 7.86
C SER A 6 -1.25 4.68 6.89
N PHE A 7 -0.56 5.60 6.20
CA PHE A 7 -1.18 6.46 5.20
C PHE A 7 -1.66 5.67 3.97
N VAL A 8 -0.81 4.79 3.43
CA VAL A 8 -1.16 3.89 2.32
C VAL A 8 -2.33 2.97 2.73
N TYR A 9 -2.38 2.52 3.98
CA TYR A 9 -3.50 1.76 4.53
C TYR A 9 -4.81 2.58 4.59
N GLY A 10 -4.72 3.85 5.00
CA GLY A 10 -5.86 4.78 5.00
C GLY A 10 -6.45 4.96 3.61
N ILE A 11 -5.60 5.14 2.58
CA ILE A 11 -6.03 5.23 1.18
C ILE A 11 -6.73 3.94 0.74
N LEU A 12 -6.16 2.78 1.08
CA LEU A 12 -6.78 1.49 0.74
C LEU A 12 -8.20 1.38 1.34
N TYR A 13 -8.39 1.74 2.61
CA TYR A 13 -9.70 1.71 3.26
C TYR A 13 -10.70 2.67 2.62
N LEU A 14 -10.22 3.84 2.20
CA LEU A 14 -11.01 4.80 1.45
C LEU A 14 -11.48 4.18 0.12
N CYS A 15 -10.58 3.55 -0.63
CA CYS A 15 -10.93 2.84 -1.86
C CYS A 15 -11.90 1.67 -1.62
N LEU A 16 -11.73 0.92 -0.53
CA LEU A 16 -12.68 -0.14 -0.15
C LEU A 16 -14.10 0.39 0.02
N ALA A 17 -14.27 1.58 0.61
CA ALA A 17 -15.57 2.23 0.72
C ALA A 17 -16.10 2.76 -0.63
N ALA A 18 -15.20 3.11 -1.55
CA ALA A 18 -15.56 3.63 -2.87
C ALA A 18 -16.04 2.55 -3.86
N ILE A 19 -15.53 1.31 -3.74
CA ILE A 19 -15.90 0.18 -4.62
C ILE A 19 -17.43 -0.06 -4.65
N PRO A 20 -18.12 -0.31 -3.53
CA PRO A 20 -19.55 -0.59 -3.57
C PRO A 20 -20.33 0.63 -4.07
N VAL A 21 -19.89 1.85 -3.75
CA VAL A 21 -20.51 3.08 -4.25
C VAL A 21 -20.41 3.16 -5.78
N GLN A 22 -19.26 2.87 -6.36
CA GLN A 22 -19.06 2.89 -7.82
C GLN A 22 -19.89 1.81 -8.53
N PHE A 23 -19.90 0.57 -8.03
CA PHE A 23 -20.58 -0.52 -8.73
C PHE A 23 -22.10 -0.55 -8.45
N ALA A 24 -22.55 -0.20 -7.25
CA ALA A 24 -23.97 -0.16 -6.91
C ALA A 24 -24.66 1.12 -7.40
N LEU A 25 -24.12 2.31 -7.12
CA LEU A 25 -24.76 3.57 -7.53
C LEU A 25 -24.52 3.93 -8.99
N ALA A 26 -23.29 3.82 -9.51
CA ALA A 26 -23.00 4.32 -10.86
C ALA A 26 -23.39 3.33 -11.97
N ARG A 27 -23.44 2.02 -11.68
CA ARG A 27 -23.76 0.97 -12.67
C ARG A 27 -25.06 0.22 -12.39
N GLY A 28 -25.72 0.47 -11.26
CA GLY A 28 -26.99 -0.17 -10.90
C GLY A 28 -26.88 -1.68 -10.67
N TYR A 29 -25.68 -2.19 -10.37
CA TYR A 29 -25.52 -3.61 -10.09
C TYR A 29 -26.17 -4.00 -8.75
N GLY A 30 -26.71 -5.22 -8.69
CA GLY A 30 -27.30 -5.75 -7.45
C GLY A 30 -26.28 -5.82 -6.31
N PRO A 31 -26.75 -5.82 -5.04
CA PRO A 31 -25.90 -5.67 -3.86
C PRO A 31 -24.80 -6.73 -3.73
N VAL A 32 -25.02 -7.95 -4.25
CA VAL A 32 -23.99 -9.01 -4.26
C VAL A 32 -22.97 -8.78 -5.38
N THR A 33 -23.42 -8.29 -6.53
CA THR A 33 -22.59 -8.12 -7.72
C THR A 33 -21.62 -6.94 -7.58
N SER A 34 -21.97 -5.94 -6.78
CA SER A 34 -21.12 -4.81 -6.43
C SER A 34 -19.93 -5.16 -5.53
N GLU A 35 -19.97 -6.32 -4.87
CA GLU A 35 -18.91 -6.80 -3.97
C GLU A 35 -17.90 -7.72 -4.69
N LEU A 36 -18.25 -8.27 -5.86
CA LEU A 36 -17.35 -9.10 -6.68
C LEU A 36 -15.95 -8.48 -6.94
N PRO A 37 -15.79 -7.16 -7.14
CA PRO A 37 -14.48 -6.54 -7.34
C PRO A 37 -13.53 -6.71 -6.14
N PHE A 38 -14.01 -7.04 -4.94
CA PHE A 38 -13.15 -7.39 -3.80
C PHE A 38 -12.32 -8.66 -4.08
N LEU A 39 -12.80 -9.57 -4.94
CA LEU A 39 -12.00 -10.71 -5.40
C LEU A 39 -10.80 -10.28 -6.24
N ALA A 40 -10.94 -9.19 -7.02
CA ALA A 40 -9.83 -8.64 -7.79
C ALA A 40 -8.73 -8.09 -6.85
N LEU A 41 -9.14 -7.44 -5.75
CA LEU A 41 -8.22 -7.01 -4.70
C LEU A 41 -7.51 -8.21 -4.02
N LEU A 42 -8.24 -9.30 -3.75
CA LEU A 42 -7.68 -10.54 -3.21
C LEU A 42 -6.64 -11.15 -4.16
N LEU A 43 -6.92 -11.20 -5.47
CA LEU A 43 -5.94 -11.67 -6.45
C LEU A 43 -4.68 -10.80 -6.44
N GLY A 44 -4.84 -9.47 -6.38
CA GLY A 44 -3.73 -8.54 -6.26
C GLY A 44 -2.85 -8.79 -5.03
N THR A 45 -3.44 -9.05 -3.87
CA THR A 45 -2.68 -9.36 -2.65
C THR A 45 -1.97 -10.72 -2.72
N ILE A 46 -2.57 -11.74 -3.35
CA ILE A 46 -1.90 -13.03 -3.61
C ILE A 46 -0.68 -12.85 -4.52
N PHE A 47 -0.81 -12.07 -5.61
CA PHE A 47 0.34 -11.71 -6.46
C PHE A 47 1.39 -10.91 -5.69
N GLY A 48 0.98 -10.00 -4.80
CA GLY A 48 1.88 -9.26 -3.92
C GLY A 48 2.66 -10.19 -2.98
N GLY A 49 1.99 -11.21 -2.46
CA GLY A 49 2.58 -12.26 -1.61
C GLY A 49 3.61 -13.11 -2.35
N THR A 50 3.29 -13.58 -3.54
CA THR A 50 4.23 -14.36 -4.36
C THR A 50 5.45 -13.54 -4.77
N ALA A 51 5.27 -12.26 -5.13
CA ALA A 51 6.37 -11.33 -5.37
C ALA A 51 7.23 -11.10 -4.12
N ASN A 52 6.61 -11.04 -2.93
CA ASN A 52 7.36 -10.93 -1.68
C ASN A 52 8.21 -12.19 -1.39
N ILE A 53 7.66 -13.38 -1.62
CA ILE A 53 8.39 -14.67 -1.47
C ILE A 53 9.58 -14.73 -2.44
N LEU A 54 9.38 -14.35 -3.70
CA LEU A 54 10.45 -14.27 -4.70
C LEU A 54 11.54 -13.28 -4.28
N ASN A 55 11.15 -12.13 -3.74
CA ASN A 55 12.12 -11.16 -3.24
C ASN A 55 12.83 -11.63 -1.96
N ASN A 56 12.18 -12.46 -1.12
CA ASN A 56 12.81 -13.05 0.06
C ASN A 56 13.92 -14.03 -0.36
N LYS A 57 13.73 -14.81 -1.44
CA LYS A 57 14.80 -15.62 -2.05
C LYS A 57 15.97 -14.77 -2.56
N PHE A 58 15.69 -13.61 -3.14
CA PHE A 58 16.73 -12.68 -3.59
C PHE A 58 17.46 -12.01 -2.41
N TYR A 59 16.72 -11.74 -1.32
CA TYR A 59 17.25 -11.24 -0.05
C TYR A 59 18.20 -12.25 0.61
N THR A 60 17.83 -13.53 0.68
CA THR A 60 18.68 -14.60 1.23
C THR A 60 19.99 -14.73 0.48
N ARG A 61 19.98 -14.65 -0.87
CA ARG A 61 21.21 -14.65 -1.67
C ARG A 61 22.14 -13.46 -1.39
N LYS A 62 21.57 -12.27 -1.15
CA LYS A 62 22.36 -11.09 -0.76
C LYS A 62 22.80 -11.11 0.71
N PHE A 63 22.06 -11.79 1.57
CA PHE A 63 22.42 -12.02 2.97
C PHE A 63 23.65 -12.95 3.08
N GLU A 64 23.67 -14.01 2.29
CA GLU A 64 24.82 -14.93 2.18
C GLU A 64 26.05 -14.25 1.55
N ALA A 65 25.85 -13.34 0.60
CA ALA A 65 26.94 -12.60 -0.03
C ALA A 65 27.53 -11.45 0.83
N ASN A 66 26.87 -11.10 1.94
CA ASN A 66 27.23 -9.94 2.78
C ASN A 66 27.57 -10.36 4.22
N ASP A 67 28.23 -11.52 4.37
CA ASP A 67 28.80 -12.03 5.62
C ASP A 67 27.76 -12.21 6.76
N ASN A 68 26.55 -12.70 6.43
CA ASN A 68 25.45 -12.93 7.38
C ASN A 68 24.97 -11.68 8.15
N GLN A 69 25.30 -10.46 7.69
CA GLN A 69 24.74 -9.25 8.28
C GLN A 69 23.39 -8.88 7.66
N PRO A 70 22.35 -8.60 8.47
CA PRO A 70 21.05 -8.16 7.95
C PRO A 70 21.17 -6.80 7.28
N VAL A 71 20.88 -6.75 5.97
CA VAL A 71 20.83 -5.52 5.17
C VAL A 71 19.36 -5.13 4.92
N PRO A 72 18.70 -4.43 5.85
CA PRO A 72 17.28 -4.04 5.71
C PRO A 72 16.98 -3.26 4.42
N GLU A 73 17.99 -2.64 3.80
CA GLU A 73 17.89 -1.92 2.54
C GLU A 73 17.57 -2.84 1.34
N ALA A 74 17.93 -4.13 1.38
CA ALA A 74 17.58 -5.07 0.32
C ALA A 74 16.08 -5.47 0.34
N ARG A 75 15.32 -5.03 1.34
CA ARG A 75 13.85 -5.21 1.43
C ARG A 75 13.03 -4.05 0.86
N LEU A 76 13.68 -2.94 0.51
CA LEU A 76 13.05 -1.72 -0.02
C LEU A 76 12.76 -1.72 -1.54
N PRO A 77 13.48 -2.45 -2.43
CA PRO A 77 13.16 -2.47 -3.86
C PRO A 77 11.71 -2.90 -4.20
N PRO A 78 11.11 -3.91 -3.54
CA PRO A 78 9.70 -4.24 -3.74
C PRO A 78 8.76 -3.12 -3.31
N MET A 79 9.10 -2.38 -2.25
CA MET A 79 8.30 -1.25 -1.77
C MET A 79 8.29 -0.09 -2.78
N MET A 80 9.38 0.11 -3.50
CA MET A 80 9.51 1.12 -4.56
C MET A 80 8.70 0.74 -5.80
N ILE A 81 8.74 -0.54 -6.19
CA ILE A 81 7.92 -1.05 -7.30
C ILE A 81 6.44 -1.01 -6.90
N GLY A 82 6.13 -1.46 -5.69
CA GLY A 82 4.77 -1.47 -5.15
C GLY A 82 4.12 -0.08 -5.05
N SER A 83 4.88 0.97 -4.74
CA SER A 83 4.34 2.35 -4.70
C SER A 83 3.92 2.86 -6.08
N ILE A 84 4.67 2.52 -7.12
CA ILE A 84 4.33 2.86 -8.51
C ILE A 84 3.06 2.10 -8.94
N PHE A 85 2.99 0.80 -8.68
CA PHE A 85 1.80 0.00 -8.99
C PHE A 85 0.57 0.44 -8.18
N PHE A 86 0.75 0.84 -6.92
CA PHE A 86 -0.34 1.35 -6.08
C PHE A 86 -0.91 2.66 -6.63
N ALA A 87 -0.05 3.62 -6.98
CA ALA A 87 -0.47 4.88 -7.59
C ALA A 87 -1.14 4.66 -8.96
N ALA A 88 -0.56 3.80 -9.81
CA ALA A 88 -1.16 3.44 -11.10
C ALA A 88 -2.54 2.79 -10.92
N GLY A 89 -2.69 1.89 -9.94
CA GLY A 89 -3.96 1.24 -9.62
C GLY A 89 -5.05 2.23 -9.20
N LEU A 90 -4.70 3.26 -8.42
CA LEU A 90 -5.61 4.35 -8.02
C LEU A 90 -6.09 5.18 -9.21
N PHE A 91 -5.18 5.55 -10.12
CA PHE A 91 -5.57 6.30 -11.33
C PHE A 91 -6.44 5.46 -12.26
N ILE A 92 -6.08 4.19 -12.47
CA ILE A 92 -6.88 3.26 -13.27
C ILE A 92 -8.26 3.10 -12.64
N PHE A 93 -8.35 2.87 -11.33
CA PHE A 93 -9.64 2.73 -10.64
C PHE A 93 -10.51 3.99 -10.77
N GLY A 94 -9.93 5.17 -10.56
CA GLY A 94 -10.63 6.45 -10.66
C GLY A 94 -11.15 6.76 -12.05
N TRP A 95 -10.28 6.72 -13.06
CA TRP A 95 -10.65 7.06 -14.44
C TRP A 95 -11.50 6.00 -15.13
N THR A 96 -11.52 4.79 -14.57
CA THR A 96 -12.38 3.71 -15.06
C THR A 96 -13.71 3.63 -14.28
N SER A 97 -14.01 4.68 -13.50
CA SER A 97 -15.29 4.82 -12.80
C SER A 97 -16.47 5.05 -13.72
N ALA A 98 -16.25 5.56 -14.93
CA ALA A 98 -17.34 5.86 -15.86
C ALA A 98 -18.17 4.59 -16.20
N PRO A 99 -19.51 4.67 -16.24
CA PRO A 99 -20.38 3.54 -16.58
C PRO A 99 -20.21 3.08 -18.04
N SER A 100 -19.64 3.92 -18.90
CA SER A 100 -19.31 3.60 -20.30
C SER A 100 -18.15 2.61 -20.46
N ILE A 101 -17.33 2.39 -19.42
CA ILE A 101 -16.11 1.58 -19.51
C ILE A 101 -16.36 0.16 -18.99
N HIS A 102 -15.76 -0.85 -19.63
CA HIS A 102 -15.95 -2.26 -19.27
C HIS A 102 -15.54 -2.55 -17.82
N TRP A 103 -16.32 -3.39 -17.11
CA TRP A 103 -16.16 -3.70 -15.68
C TRP A 103 -14.80 -4.33 -15.31
N VAL A 104 -14.09 -4.88 -16.30
CA VAL A 104 -12.77 -5.49 -16.13
C VAL A 104 -11.69 -4.45 -15.83
N ALA A 105 -11.79 -3.26 -16.43
CA ALA A 105 -10.75 -2.26 -16.28
C ALA A 105 -10.63 -1.67 -14.85
N PRO A 106 -11.71 -1.37 -14.09
CA PRO A 106 -11.57 -1.03 -12.66
C PRO A 106 -11.08 -2.23 -11.83
N CYS A 107 -11.42 -3.47 -12.19
CA CYS A 107 -10.87 -4.68 -11.56
C CYS A 107 -9.35 -4.82 -11.73
N ILE A 108 -8.81 -4.44 -12.90
CA ILE A 108 -7.35 -4.41 -13.12
C ILE A 108 -6.69 -3.37 -12.21
N GLY A 109 -7.30 -2.19 -12.05
CA GLY A 109 -6.83 -1.17 -11.10
C GLY A 109 -6.81 -1.69 -9.65
N LEU A 110 -7.84 -2.43 -9.25
CA LEU A 110 -7.93 -3.09 -7.94
C LEU A 110 -6.83 -4.14 -7.73
N ILE A 111 -6.49 -4.93 -8.75
CA ILE A 111 -5.38 -5.90 -8.69
C ILE A 111 -4.05 -5.17 -8.46
N PHE A 112 -3.77 -4.11 -9.22
CA PHE A 112 -2.53 -3.34 -9.04
C PHE A 112 -2.45 -2.64 -7.69
N MET A 113 -3.57 -2.11 -7.21
CA MET A 113 -3.67 -1.52 -5.89
C MET A 113 -3.42 -2.55 -4.78
N GLY A 114 -4.04 -3.73 -4.87
CA GLY A 114 -3.83 -4.83 -3.91
C GLY A 114 -2.39 -5.33 -3.89
N PHE A 115 -1.78 -5.48 -5.07
CA PHE A 115 -0.37 -5.83 -5.22
C PHE A 115 0.54 -4.81 -4.54
N GLY A 116 0.40 -3.53 -4.90
CA GLY A 116 1.24 -2.46 -4.37
C GLY A 116 1.10 -2.30 -2.86
N PHE A 117 -0.13 -2.34 -2.35
CA PHE A 117 -0.43 -2.27 -0.93
C PHE A 117 0.26 -3.41 -0.15
N PHE A 118 0.07 -4.66 -0.59
CA PHE A 118 0.62 -5.82 0.12
C PHE A 118 2.14 -5.77 0.18
N THR A 119 2.78 -5.46 -0.95
CA THR A 119 4.23 -5.38 -1.03
C THR A 119 4.79 -4.26 -0.15
N ILE A 120 4.16 -3.08 -0.14
CA ILE A 120 4.54 -1.97 0.74
C ILE A 120 4.42 -2.36 2.22
N PHE A 121 3.27 -2.94 2.60
CA PHE A 121 2.98 -3.26 3.98
C PHE A 121 3.93 -4.32 4.53
N GLN A 122 4.17 -5.38 3.76
CA GLN A 122 5.07 -6.45 4.16
C GLN A 122 6.53 -5.96 4.25
N SER A 123 7.00 -5.16 3.28
CA SER A 123 8.34 -4.56 3.33
C SER A 123 8.50 -3.62 4.53
N ALA A 124 7.49 -2.82 4.87
CA ALA A 124 7.53 -1.91 6.02
C ALA A 124 7.59 -2.67 7.36
N LEU A 125 6.78 -3.72 7.52
CA LEU A 125 6.82 -4.59 8.70
C LEU A 125 8.19 -5.26 8.87
N ASN A 126 8.68 -5.88 7.80
CA ASN A 126 9.97 -6.55 7.78
C ASN A 126 11.13 -5.57 8.10
N TYR A 127 11.09 -4.35 7.55
CA TYR A 127 12.07 -3.31 7.85
C TYR A 127 12.04 -2.91 9.34
N LEU A 128 10.84 -2.81 9.93
CA LEU A 128 10.69 -2.41 11.32
C LEU A 128 11.23 -3.47 12.29
N ILE A 129 10.97 -4.74 11.99
CA ILE A 129 11.50 -5.89 12.74
C ILE A 129 13.03 -5.92 12.68
N ASP A 130 13.60 -5.76 11.49
CA ASP A 130 15.07 -5.80 11.32
C ASP A 130 15.77 -4.59 11.95
N THR A 131 15.14 -3.41 11.93
CA THR A 131 15.74 -2.16 12.44
C THR A 131 15.67 -2.08 13.97
N PHE A 132 14.60 -2.59 14.58
CA PHE A 132 14.36 -2.51 16.02
C PHE A 132 14.28 -3.90 16.65
N SER A 133 15.24 -4.79 16.39
CA SER A 133 15.18 -6.18 16.89
C SER A 133 14.96 -6.28 18.41
N SER A 134 15.53 -5.37 19.21
CA SER A 134 15.31 -5.32 20.68
C SER A 134 13.96 -4.75 21.12
N CYS A 135 13.29 -3.95 20.28
CA CYS A 135 11.99 -3.33 20.57
C CYS A 135 10.94 -3.62 19.47
N ALA A 136 11.07 -4.75 18.78
CA ALA A 136 10.31 -5.02 17.56
C ALA A 136 8.81 -5.10 17.86
N ALA A 137 8.44 -5.75 18.97
CA ALA A 137 7.05 -5.86 19.41
C ALA A 137 6.41 -4.48 19.65
N SER A 138 7.11 -3.56 20.31
CA SER A 138 6.62 -2.20 20.58
C SER A 138 6.52 -1.38 19.30
N ALA A 139 7.48 -1.51 18.39
CA ALA A 139 7.45 -0.83 17.11
C ALA A 139 6.27 -1.30 16.23
N VAL A 140 6.03 -2.61 16.16
CA VAL A 140 4.88 -3.19 15.44
C VAL A 140 3.55 -2.78 16.10
N ALA A 141 3.51 -2.69 17.43
CA ALA A 141 2.34 -2.16 18.13
C ALA A 141 2.07 -0.69 17.77
N ALA A 142 3.09 0.16 17.75
CA ALA A 142 2.98 1.55 17.33
C ALA A 142 2.52 1.66 15.86
N GLN A 143 3.04 0.82 14.97
CA GLN A 143 2.57 0.74 13.58
C GLN A 143 1.09 0.39 13.50
N THR A 144 0.66 -0.59 14.28
CA THR A 144 -0.73 -1.02 14.32
C THR A 144 -1.64 0.07 14.88
N PHE A 145 -1.20 0.78 15.91
CA PHE A 145 -1.97 1.88 16.52
C PHE A 145 -2.17 3.04 15.56
N VAL A 146 -1.10 3.54 14.93
CA VAL A 146 -1.21 4.62 13.93
C VAL A 146 -2.07 4.16 12.76
N ARG A 147 -1.89 2.92 12.28
CA ARG A 147 -2.73 2.36 11.22
C ARG A 147 -4.22 2.33 11.59
N ALA A 148 -4.56 1.95 12.81
CA ALA A 148 -5.94 1.93 13.28
C ALA A 148 -6.56 3.34 13.29
N ILE A 149 -5.80 4.36 13.71
CA ILE A 149 -6.24 5.76 13.65
C ILE A 149 -6.55 6.16 12.21
N PHE A 150 -5.65 5.90 11.27
CA PHE A 150 -5.87 6.22 9.85
C PHE A 150 -7.06 5.45 9.27
N ALA A 151 -7.22 4.17 9.63
CA ALA A 151 -8.36 3.35 9.21
C ALA A 151 -9.71 3.85 9.75
N ALA A 152 -9.73 4.49 10.92
CA ALA A 152 -10.94 5.10 11.47
C ALA A 152 -11.22 6.49 10.88
N LEU A 153 -10.18 7.30 10.65
CA LEU A 153 -10.32 8.68 10.19
C LEU A 153 -10.67 8.78 8.70
N PHE A 154 -10.03 7.97 7.84
CA PHE A 154 -10.14 8.10 6.39
C PHE A 154 -11.54 7.77 5.84
N PRO A 155 -12.24 6.72 6.32
CA PRO A 155 -13.63 6.47 5.94
C PRO A 155 -14.58 7.59 6.34
N LEU A 156 -14.28 8.37 7.37
CA LEU A 156 -15.10 9.52 7.75
C LEU A 156 -15.02 10.65 6.71
N LEU A 157 -13.89 10.76 6.00
CA LEU A 157 -13.63 11.76 4.97
C LEU A 157 -14.17 11.34 3.59
N VAL A 158 -14.49 10.05 3.39
CA VAL A 158 -15.05 9.48 2.15
C VAL A 158 -16.31 10.20 1.71
N THR A 159 -17.30 10.29 2.61
CA THR A 159 -18.64 10.79 2.28
C THR A 159 -18.62 12.23 1.75
N PRO A 160 -17.99 13.22 2.43
CA PRO A 160 -17.92 14.57 1.91
C PRO A 160 -17.03 14.66 0.66
N MET A 161 -15.97 13.85 0.57
CA MET A 161 -15.07 13.88 -0.58
C MET A 161 -15.76 13.38 -1.86
N PHE A 162 -16.53 12.28 -1.77
CA PHE A 162 -17.26 11.76 -2.93
C PHE A 162 -18.51 12.57 -3.27
N GLN A 163 -19.18 13.18 -2.29
CA GLN A 163 -20.30 14.10 -2.56
C GLN A 163 -19.85 15.40 -3.23
N GLY A 164 -18.65 15.90 -2.91
CA GLY A 164 -18.12 17.14 -3.48
C GLY A 164 -17.38 16.99 -4.81
N LEU A 165 -16.53 15.95 -4.94
CA LEU A 165 -15.65 15.78 -6.11
C LEU A 165 -16.08 14.65 -7.05
N GLY A 166 -16.95 13.73 -6.61
CA GLY A 166 -17.24 12.51 -7.35
C GLY A 166 -16.09 11.47 -7.29
N ILE A 167 -16.37 10.28 -7.81
CA ILE A 167 -15.49 9.11 -7.67
C ILE A 167 -14.21 9.25 -8.50
N GLU A 168 -14.32 9.84 -9.69
CA GLU A 168 -13.22 10.04 -10.64
C GLU A 168 -12.14 10.97 -10.09
N TRP A 169 -12.55 12.16 -9.65
CA TRP A 169 -11.64 13.15 -9.08
C TRP A 169 -11.20 12.78 -7.67
N GLY A 170 -12.07 12.19 -6.84
CA GLY A 170 -11.70 11.69 -5.52
C GLY A 170 -10.56 10.66 -5.59
N SER A 171 -10.66 9.69 -6.50
CA SER A 171 -9.61 8.70 -6.72
C SER A 171 -8.35 9.29 -7.35
N SER A 172 -8.48 10.29 -8.23
CA SER A 172 -7.33 10.98 -8.83
C SER A 172 -6.54 11.80 -7.81
N VAL A 173 -7.21 12.50 -6.89
CA VAL A 173 -6.56 13.21 -5.78
C VAL A 173 -5.76 12.23 -4.92
N LEU A 174 -6.34 11.08 -4.59
CA LEU A 174 -5.62 10.03 -3.86
C LEU A 174 -4.45 9.46 -4.67
N GLY A 175 -4.60 9.32 -5.99
CA GLY A 175 -3.52 8.95 -6.91
C GLY A 175 -2.38 9.97 -6.92
N PHE A 176 -2.68 11.26 -6.93
CA PHE A 176 -1.66 12.32 -6.84
C PHE A 176 -0.92 12.30 -5.51
N VAL A 177 -1.64 12.10 -4.41
CA VAL A 177 -1.00 11.97 -3.08
C VAL A 177 -0.16 10.69 -3.01
N ALA A 178 -0.65 9.56 -3.51
CA ALA A 178 0.12 8.32 -3.60
C ALA A 178 1.39 8.49 -4.46
N THR A 179 1.30 9.26 -5.55
CA THR A 179 2.44 9.59 -6.42
C THR A 179 3.46 10.46 -5.70
N ALA A 180 3.01 11.48 -4.95
CA ALA A 180 3.88 12.32 -4.12
C ALA A 180 4.60 11.51 -3.01
N LEU A 181 4.04 10.35 -2.63
CA LEU A 181 4.62 9.45 -1.65
C LEU A 181 5.61 8.43 -2.25
N ILE A 182 5.66 8.24 -3.58
CA ILE A 182 6.65 7.38 -4.28
C ILE A 182 8.12 7.69 -3.93
N PRO A 183 8.57 8.96 -3.83
CA PRO A 183 9.96 9.25 -3.49
C PRO A 183 10.32 8.89 -2.05
N ILE A 184 9.35 8.68 -1.14
CA ILE A 184 9.65 8.39 0.27
C ILE A 184 10.39 7.05 0.45
N PRO A 185 9.94 5.91 -0.13
CA PRO A 185 10.71 4.66 -0.16
C PRO A 185 12.13 4.83 -0.71
N PHE A 186 12.30 5.60 -1.79
CA PHE A 186 13.61 5.91 -2.39
C PHE A 186 14.51 6.68 -1.44
N LEU A 187 13.96 7.70 -0.76
CA LEU A 187 14.70 8.52 0.18
C LEU A 187 15.14 7.70 1.40
N PHE A 188 14.28 6.82 1.90
CA PHE A 188 14.63 5.88 2.95
C PHE A 188 15.63 4.80 2.51
N TYR A 189 15.68 4.43 1.22
CA TYR A 189 16.71 3.53 0.70
C TYR A 189 18.11 4.18 0.71
N VAL A 190 18.20 5.45 0.30
CA VAL A 190 19.48 6.17 0.23
C VAL A 190 19.94 6.67 1.60
N TYR A 191 19.02 7.18 2.42
CA TYR A 191 19.32 7.77 3.73
C TYR A 191 19.12 6.81 4.91
N GLY A 192 18.60 5.60 4.70
CA GLY A 192 18.35 4.59 5.72
C GLY A 192 19.58 4.30 6.57
N LYS A 193 20.71 4.00 5.93
CA LYS A 193 22.04 3.89 6.57
C LYS A 193 22.43 5.08 7.46
N ARG A 194 22.19 6.32 7.00
CA ARG A 194 22.53 7.55 7.76
C ARG A 194 21.62 7.76 8.96
N ILE A 195 20.34 7.40 8.85
CA ILE A 195 19.35 7.51 9.94
C ILE A 195 19.60 6.40 10.97
N ARG A 196 19.99 5.20 10.53
CA ARG A 196 20.38 4.06 11.39
C ARG A 196 21.59 4.39 12.27
N MET A 197 22.58 5.10 11.73
CA MET A 197 23.78 5.53 12.48
C MET A 197 23.53 6.61 13.55
N LYS A 198 22.38 7.30 13.54
CA LYS A 198 22.04 8.35 14.53
C LYS A 198 21.12 7.86 15.66
N GLY A 199 20.59 6.64 15.60
CA GLY A 199 19.64 6.11 16.58
C GLY A 199 20.30 5.39 17.76
N LYS A 200 20.06 5.86 19.00
CA LYS A 200 20.54 5.23 20.25
C LYS A 200 20.01 3.80 20.52
N PHE A 201 18.96 3.37 19.82
CA PHE A 201 18.28 2.07 20.00
C PHE A 201 18.34 1.18 18.75
N THR A 202 19.18 1.55 17.78
CA THR A 202 19.24 0.87 16.49
C THR A 202 20.44 -0.06 16.49
N THR A 203 20.23 -1.34 16.23
CA THR A 203 21.30 -2.36 16.21
C THR A 203 22.36 -1.93 15.19
N LYS A 204 23.62 -1.84 15.66
CA LYS A 204 24.77 -1.43 14.85
C LYS A 204 24.86 -2.24 13.55
#